data_AF-A0A8C6M5Y6-F1
#
_entry.id   AF-A0A8C6M5Y6-F1
#
_cell.length_a   1.000
_cell.length_b   1.000
_cell.length_c   1.000
_cell.angle_alpha   90.00
_cell.angle_beta   90.00
_cell.angle_gamma   90.00
#
_symmetry.space_group_name_H-M   'P 1'
#
loop_
_entity.id
_entity.type
_entity.pdbx_description
1 polymer ?
#
loop_
_entity_poly.entity_id
_entity_poly.type
_entity_poly.pdbx_seq_one_letter_code
_entity_poly.pdbx_strand_id
1 'polypeptide(L)'
;MNMSTHIITPGPYRATKLWNEVTRLFRAGMPLRKHRQNFRHHASCFTASAAVEWLHQLLQSNSNFGPDVTRQQTVQLLKKFLKNHVIEDVKGRWGTEDLEDNNVLYRFPSASPLKPIPCPAPLSGPSSIRKRSSFRDKDGFFKFRSVKKQEKETQENMDPALQTQQEGASQASEEQQQQLQRRELTVGDELEIWRDITLTHLLRILGVPSLSEVLDQRCLNPQNIVHNMTKVNKHGVVTLDDKTNDLPHWVLSAMKSLANWPKYDSEQPSYPGFERDVFKTVSDYFYSLPQPLLTYELYELFINVLGVLQPQCERVAVEALQLCTLLLPPASRRKLQLLMRMMSRISQNVDMPRLHPAIGTRTLMVHTFSSCILSSAEECDLDELLATRLVSFLMDHQQSILSVPEYLLSAIGDHIQYLRTTQVPIDTGPHADRDDLVSVPVPMYAFCKQISGAEFEQQKLESSQKAMEELLEILLTDQNINEKDRRKKLKQFQKQYPDIYGRRFPSSDRANKADGKPKIKPPLLSVRKTKAFSIRS
;
A
#
# COMPACT_ATOMS: atom_id res chain seq x y z
N MET A 1 23.92 -26.68 -25.78
CA MET A 1 23.20 -25.67 -24.98
C MET A 1 24.08 -24.44 -24.91
N ASN A 2 23.67 -23.34 -25.54
CA ASN A 2 24.47 -22.11 -25.59
C ASN A 2 24.54 -21.48 -24.18
N MET A 3 25.71 -21.57 -23.55
CA MET A 3 26.00 -20.91 -22.28
C MET A 3 26.31 -19.44 -22.57
N SER A 4 25.32 -18.57 -22.33
CA SER A 4 25.46 -17.12 -22.47
C SER A 4 26.52 -16.61 -21.50
N THR A 5 27.70 -16.28 -22.01
CA THR A 5 28.84 -15.73 -21.27
C THR A 5 28.60 -14.26 -20.92
N HIS A 6 27.69 -14.01 -19.96
CA HIS A 6 27.50 -12.68 -19.42
C HIS A 6 28.62 -12.35 -18.42
N ILE A 7 29.60 -11.57 -18.85
CA ILE A 7 30.68 -11.08 -17.97
C ILE A 7 30.08 -10.00 -17.06
N ILE A 8 30.14 -10.19 -15.75
CA ILE A 8 29.67 -9.22 -14.76
C ILE A 8 30.81 -8.22 -14.52
N THR A 9 30.66 -7.03 -15.11
CA THR A 9 31.62 -5.93 -15.01
C THR A 9 31.86 -5.49 -13.55
N PRO A 10 33.09 -5.11 -13.19
CA PRO A 10 33.41 -4.66 -11.84
C PRO A 10 32.72 -3.34 -11.52
N GLY A 11 32.06 -3.27 -10.37
CA GLY A 11 31.29 -2.12 -9.89
C GLY A 11 30.68 -2.40 -8.50
N PRO A 12 29.98 -1.43 -7.89
CA PRO A 12 29.32 -1.64 -6.61
C PRO A 12 28.33 -2.81 -6.68
N TYR A 13 28.27 -3.62 -5.63
CA TYR A 13 27.43 -4.83 -5.52
C TYR A 13 27.76 -5.98 -6.50
N ARG A 14 28.97 -6.02 -7.06
CA ARG A 14 29.41 -7.12 -7.95
C ARG A 14 29.25 -8.50 -7.31
N ALA A 15 29.62 -8.65 -6.03
CA ALA A 15 29.49 -9.90 -5.30
C ALA A 15 28.03 -10.38 -5.22
N THR A 16 27.08 -9.46 -4.97
CA THR A 16 25.65 -9.74 -4.94
C THR A 16 25.12 -10.18 -6.31
N LYS A 17 25.58 -9.55 -7.39
CA LYS A 17 25.21 -9.94 -8.76
C LYS A 17 25.70 -11.35 -9.10
N LEU A 18 26.95 -11.67 -8.73
CA LEU A 18 27.53 -12.99 -8.91
C LEU A 18 26.77 -14.05 -8.10
N TRP A 19 26.45 -13.76 -6.84
CA TRP A 19 25.66 -14.62 -5.98
C TRP A 19 24.29 -14.94 -6.57
N ASN A 20 23.56 -13.93 -7.03
CA ASN A 20 22.23 -14.10 -7.62
C ASN A 20 22.28 -14.95 -8.89
N GLU A 21 23.29 -14.73 -9.72
CA GLU A 21 23.46 -15.48 -10.97
C GLU A 21 23.78 -16.96 -10.71
N VAL A 22 24.73 -17.24 -9.80
CA VAL A 22 25.06 -18.63 -9.43
C VAL A 22 23.86 -19.32 -8.79
N THR A 23 23.13 -18.63 -7.92
CA THR A 23 21.91 -19.17 -7.29
C THR A 23 20.84 -19.51 -8.33
N ARG A 24 20.62 -18.62 -9.31
CA ARG A 24 19.66 -18.81 -10.40
C ARG A 24 20.02 -20.02 -11.27
N LEU A 25 21.28 -20.10 -11.68
CA LEU A 25 21.78 -21.20 -12.51
C LEU A 25 21.74 -22.53 -11.74
N PHE A 26 22.11 -22.53 -10.46
CA PHE A 26 22.07 -23.71 -9.60
C PHE A 26 20.65 -24.25 -9.42
N ARG A 27 19.67 -23.38 -9.13
CA ARG A 27 18.27 -23.81 -9.00
C ARG A 27 17.68 -24.34 -10.32
N ALA A 28 18.06 -23.75 -11.46
CA ALA A 28 17.53 -24.12 -12.76
C ALA A 28 18.18 -25.38 -13.37
N GLY A 29 19.45 -25.63 -13.06
CA GLY A 29 20.25 -26.66 -13.71
C GLY A 29 20.57 -27.90 -12.87
N MET A 30 20.41 -27.84 -11.55
CA MET A 30 20.74 -28.98 -10.68
C MET A 30 19.76 -30.15 -10.89
N PRO A 31 20.23 -31.36 -11.25
CA PRO A 31 19.35 -32.50 -11.48
C PRO A 31 18.73 -33.02 -10.18
N LEU A 32 17.40 -33.01 -10.12
CA LEU A 32 16.64 -33.55 -9.01
C LEU A 32 16.27 -35.01 -9.25
N ARG A 33 16.56 -35.89 -8.28
CA ARG A 33 16.29 -37.33 -8.37
C ARG A 33 15.42 -37.80 -7.21
N LYS A 34 14.80 -38.97 -7.39
CA LYS A 34 14.10 -39.69 -6.31
C LYS A 34 15.13 -40.50 -5.54
N HIS A 35 15.22 -40.28 -4.23
CA HIS A 35 16.13 -41.01 -3.35
C HIS A 35 15.34 -41.77 -2.28
N ARG A 36 15.77 -43.00 -1.95
CA ARG A 36 15.20 -43.80 -0.86
C ARG A 36 16.20 -43.80 0.30
N GLN A 37 15.80 -43.26 1.44
CA GLN A 37 16.60 -43.24 2.67
C GLN A 37 15.69 -43.55 3.86
N ASN A 38 16.14 -44.41 4.79
CA ASN A 38 15.37 -44.83 5.97
C ASN A 38 13.93 -45.27 5.66
N PHE A 39 13.76 -46.16 4.67
CA PHE A 39 12.46 -46.67 4.20
C PHE A 39 11.46 -45.62 3.67
N ARG A 40 11.86 -44.35 3.55
CA ARG A 40 11.04 -43.27 2.98
C ARG A 40 11.56 -42.88 1.60
N HIS A 41 10.62 -42.55 0.71
CA HIS A 41 10.94 -42.05 -0.63
C HIS A 41 10.86 -40.52 -0.61
N HIS A 42 11.96 -39.87 -1.00
CA HIS A 42 12.03 -38.42 -1.13
C HIS A 42 12.10 -38.06 -2.61
N ALA A 43 11.08 -37.36 -3.11
CA ALA A 43 11.03 -36.81 -4.45
C ALA A 43 11.73 -35.44 -4.48
N SER A 44 12.30 -35.08 -5.63
CA SER A 44 12.90 -33.75 -5.86
C SER A 44 14.09 -33.42 -4.94
N CYS A 45 14.97 -34.39 -4.67
CA CYS A 45 16.13 -34.24 -3.78
C CYS A 45 17.45 -34.58 -4.49
N PHE A 46 18.57 -34.15 -3.92
CA PHE A 46 19.93 -34.44 -4.40
C PHE A 46 20.88 -34.69 -3.22
N THR A 47 21.98 -35.41 -3.45
CA THR A 47 23.04 -35.58 -2.43
C THR A 47 23.94 -34.35 -2.39
N ALA A 48 24.54 -34.06 -1.22
CA ALA A 48 25.54 -32.98 -1.12
C ALA A 48 26.69 -33.19 -2.11
N SER A 49 27.18 -34.42 -2.25
CA SER A 49 28.23 -34.79 -3.22
C SER A 49 27.86 -34.48 -4.67
N ALA A 50 26.61 -34.72 -5.07
CA ALA A 50 26.13 -34.40 -6.41
C ALA A 50 25.98 -32.88 -6.61
N ALA A 51 25.55 -32.14 -5.58
CA ALA A 51 25.48 -30.68 -5.62
C ALA A 51 26.86 -30.04 -5.73
N VAL A 52 27.84 -30.56 -4.99
CA VAL A 52 29.23 -30.10 -5.04
C VAL A 52 29.79 -30.35 -6.44
N GLU A 53 29.64 -31.55 -7.00
CA GLU A 53 30.12 -31.87 -8.34
C GLU A 53 29.53 -30.95 -9.42
N TRP A 54 28.21 -30.77 -9.40
CA TRP A 54 27.52 -29.96 -10.39
C TRP A 54 27.87 -28.47 -10.26
N LEU A 55 27.89 -27.93 -9.04
CA LEU A 55 28.21 -26.53 -8.82
C LEU A 55 29.68 -26.24 -9.12
N HIS A 56 30.57 -27.20 -8.88
CA HIS A 56 31.99 -27.08 -9.20
C HIS A 56 32.19 -26.94 -10.71
N GLN A 57 31.53 -27.80 -11.51
CA GLN A 57 31.53 -27.70 -12.97
C GLN A 57 30.92 -26.38 -13.46
N LEU A 58 29.85 -25.89 -12.81
CA LEU A 58 29.26 -24.59 -13.13
C LEU A 58 30.25 -23.44 -12.88
N LEU A 59 30.95 -23.44 -11.74
CA LEU A 59 31.89 -22.38 -11.39
C LEU A 59 33.12 -22.38 -12.31
N GLN A 60 33.66 -23.55 -12.64
CA GLN A 60 34.81 -23.68 -13.57
C GLN A 60 34.46 -23.28 -15.01
N SER A 61 33.24 -23.56 -15.46
CA SER A 61 32.78 -23.18 -16.80
C SER A 61 32.41 -21.69 -16.92
N ASN A 62 32.29 -20.97 -15.80
CA ASN A 62 31.91 -19.57 -15.78
C ASN A 62 33.14 -18.66 -15.86
N SER A 63 33.18 -17.82 -16.90
CA SER A 63 34.26 -16.85 -17.14
C SER A 63 34.46 -15.82 -16.02
N ASN A 64 33.52 -15.70 -15.08
CA ASN A 64 33.60 -14.78 -13.94
C ASN A 64 34.41 -15.30 -12.73
N PHE A 65 34.58 -16.63 -12.58
CA PHE A 65 35.22 -17.26 -11.41
C PHE A 65 36.57 -17.92 -11.74
N GLY A 66 36.83 -18.23 -13.01
CA GLY A 66 38.08 -18.83 -13.50
C GLY A 66 38.17 -20.35 -13.26
N PRO A 67 39.10 -21.05 -13.93
CA PRO A 67 39.25 -22.51 -13.81
C PRO A 67 39.84 -22.99 -12.47
N ASP A 68 40.42 -22.09 -11.67
CA ASP A 68 41.15 -22.41 -10.43
C ASP A 68 40.26 -22.61 -9.18
N VAL A 69 38.93 -22.62 -9.35
CA VAL A 69 38.01 -22.87 -8.24
C VAL A 69 38.23 -24.28 -7.71
N THR A 70 38.49 -24.41 -6.41
CA THR A 70 38.68 -25.70 -5.75
C THR A 70 37.35 -26.29 -5.28
N ARG A 71 37.28 -27.62 -5.17
CA ARG A 71 36.10 -28.33 -4.67
C ARG A 71 35.73 -27.90 -3.23
N GLN A 72 36.74 -27.59 -2.41
CA GLN A 72 36.52 -27.08 -1.05
C GLN A 72 35.86 -25.70 -1.03
N GLN A 73 36.22 -24.79 -1.95
CA GLN A 73 35.53 -23.50 -2.10
C GLN A 73 34.08 -23.68 -2.55
N THR A 74 33.80 -24.68 -3.39
CA THR A 74 32.43 -25.04 -3.77
C THR A 74 31.61 -25.52 -2.58
N VAL A 75 32.20 -26.32 -1.68
CA VAL A 75 31.55 -26.74 -0.42
C VAL A 75 31.27 -25.53 0.47
N GLN A 76 32.23 -24.59 0.61
CA GLN A 76 32.00 -23.36 1.37
C GLN A 76 30.85 -22.51 0.79
N LEU A 77 30.72 -22.45 -0.53
CA LEU A 77 29.59 -21.77 -1.18
C LEU A 77 28.26 -22.49 -0.89
N LEU A 78 28.24 -23.82 -0.91
CA LEU A 78 27.05 -24.61 -0.55
C LEU A 78 26.67 -24.47 0.93
N LYS A 79 27.64 -24.34 1.83
CA LYS A 79 27.38 -23.97 3.24
C LYS A 79 26.65 -22.62 3.33
N LYS A 80 27.07 -21.63 2.53
CA LYS A 80 26.36 -20.35 2.45
C LYS A 80 24.97 -20.49 1.81
N PHE A 81 24.78 -21.43 0.88
CA PHE A 81 23.45 -21.72 0.31
C PHE A 81 22.51 -22.30 1.37
N LEU A 82 23.00 -23.19 2.23
CA LEU A 82 22.22 -23.75 3.35
C LEU A 82 21.90 -22.68 4.41
N LYS A 83 22.86 -21.80 4.72
CA LYS A 83 22.65 -20.70 5.65
C LYS A 83 21.59 -19.69 5.17
N ASN A 84 21.62 -19.32 3.88
CA ASN A 84 20.72 -18.33 3.30
C ASN A 84 19.44 -18.94 2.68
N HIS A 85 19.05 -20.15 3.10
CA HIS A 85 17.83 -20.83 2.64
C HIS A 85 17.73 -21.03 1.11
N VAL A 86 18.86 -21.13 0.41
CA VAL A 86 18.92 -21.53 -1.01
C VAL A 86 18.62 -23.01 -1.16
N ILE A 87 19.10 -23.82 -0.22
CA ILE A 87 18.85 -25.26 -0.09
C ILE A 87 18.44 -25.57 1.36
N GLU A 88 17.71 -26.66 1.56
CA GLU A 88 17.34 -27.17 2.89
C GLU A 88 17.61 -28.68 2.98
N ASP A 89 17.87 -29.17 4.19
CA ASP A 89 17.88 -30.61 4.48
C ASP A 89 16.51 -31.22 4.11
N VAL A 90 16.46 -32.49 3.73
CA VAL A 90 15.20 -33.22 3.48
C VAL A 90 14.21 -33.15 4.66
N LYS A 91 14.72 -32.89 5.88
CA LYS A 91 13.91 -32.64 7.08
C LYS A 91 13.42 -31.18 7.25
N GLY A 92 13.68 -30.29 6.29
CA GLY A 92 13.28 -28.87 6.33
C GLY A 92 14.17 -28.00 7.22
N ARG A 93 15.38 -28.46 7.58
CA ARG A 93 16.33 -27.70 8.41
C ARG A 93 17.29 -26.93 7.52
N TRP A 94 17.55 -25.67 7.87
CA TRP A 94 18.44 -24.75 7.18
C TRP A 94 19.03 -23.76 8.20
N GLY A 95 19.93 -22.88 7.78
CA GLY A 95 20.53 -21.86 8.66
C GLY A 95 21.87 -22.26 9.32
N THR A 96 22.25 -23.54 9.26
CA THR A 96 23.56 -24.03 9.72
C THR A 96 24.60 -24.07 8.59
N GLU A 97 25.88 -24.08 8.92
CA GLU A 97 27.00 -24.22 7.97
C GLU A 97 27.65 -25.63 8.02
N ASP A 98 26.91 -26.63 8.48
CA ASP A 98 27.39 -28.00 8.72
C ASP A 98 27.37 -28.89 7.45
N LEU A 99 27.25 -28.29 6.27
CA LEU A 99 27.21 -29.03 5.00
C LEU A 99 28.61 -29.53 4.63
N GLU A 100 28.74 -30.84 4.50
CA GLU A 100 29.98 -31.51 4.06
C GLU A 100 29.76 -32.26 2.74
N ASP A 101 30.85 -32.58 2.04
CA ASP A 101 30.82 -33.37 0.81
C ASP A 101 30.54 -34.84 1.14
N ASN A 102 29.27 -35.15 1.38
CA ASN A 102 28.79 -36.46 1.81
C ASN A 102 27.52 -36.88 1.05
N ASN A 103 26.93 -38.01 1.44
CA ASN A 103 25.70 -38.53 0.82
C ASN A 103 24.42 -38.10 1.55
N VAL A 104 24.47 -37.03 2.35
CA VAL A 104 23.27 -36.45 2.97
C VAL A 104 22.40 -35.82 1.88
N LEU A 105 21.09 -35.98 2.02
CA LEU A 105 20.11 -35.50 1.05
C LEU A 105 19.68 -34.06 1.38
N TYR A 106 19.62 -33.24 0.35
CA TYR A 106 19.12 -31.88 0.37
C TYR A 106 18.06 -31.69 -0.71
N ARG A 107 17.22 -30.67 -0.55
CA ARG A 107 16.21 -30.27 -1.52
C ARG A 107 16.15 -28.76 -1.66
N PHE A 108 15.53 -28.28 -2.72
CA PHE A 108 15.22 -26.87 -2.85
C PHE A 108 13.93 -26.55 -2.06
N PRO A 109 13.93 -25.47 -1.26
CA PRO A 109 12.70 -24.99 -0.63
C PRO A 109 11.64 -24.63 -1.68
N SER A 110 10.38 -24.97 -1.37
CA SER A 110 9.21 -24.66 -2.22
C SER A 110 9.01 -23.15 -2.39
N ALA A 111 9.43 -22.35 -1.40
CA ALA A 111 9.51 -20.90 -1.50
C ALA A 111 10.89 -20.50 -2.04
N SER A 112 10.93 -19.84 -3.20
CA SER A 112 12.17 -19.39 -3.83
C SER A 112 12.78 -18.22 -3.02
N PRO A 113 14.06 -18.27 -2.61
CA PRO A 113 14.75 -17.21 -1.89
C PRO A 113 15.27 -16.11 -2.83
N LEU A 114 15.01 -16.21 -4.14
CA LEU A 114 15.27 -15.11 -5.06
C LEU A 114 14.03 -14.21 -5.10
N LYS A 115 14.15 -12.97 -4.58
CA LYS A 115 13.23 -11.88 -4.90
C LYS A 115 13.04 -11.84 -6.43
N PRO A 116 11.81 -11.88 -6.97
CA PRO A 116 11.59 -11.77 -8.41
C PRO A 116 12.13 -10.44 -8.91
N ILE A 117 13.20 -10.46 -9.71
CA ILE A 117 13.61 -9.29 -10.50
C ILE A 117 12.75 -9.30 -11.76
N PRO A 118 12.03 -8.20 -12.08
CA PRO A 118 11.27 -8.13 -13.32
C PRO A 118 12.24 -8.18 -14.51
N CYS A 119 12.09 -9.18 -15.38
CA CYS A 119 12.72 -9.19 -16.70
C CYS A 119 11.66 -9.49 -17.75
N PRO A 120 11.65 -8.79 -18.90
CA PRO A 120 10.64 -8.97 -19.93
C PRO A 120 10.80 -10.34 -20.61
N ALA A 121 9.73 -11.10 -20.76
CA ALA A 121 9.77 -12.41 -21.41
C ALA A 121 10.02 -12.28 -22.94
N PRO A 122 10.79 -13.20 -23.56
CA PRO A 122 11.07 -13.18 -25.00
C PRO A 122 9.93 -13.76 -25.84
N LEU A 123 9.79 -13.22 -27.05
CA LEU A 123 8.88 -13.67 -28.11
C LEU A 123 9.35 -15.00 -28.73
N SER A 124 8.46 -15.99 -28.82
CA SER A 124 8.52 -17.07 -29.80
C SER A 124 7.12 -17.64 -30.04
N GLY A 125 6.58 -17.43 -31.25
CA GLY A 125 5.45 -18.19 -31.82
C GLY A 125 5.92 -19.54 -32.39
N PRO A 126 5.07 -20.33 -33.10
CA PRO A 126 4.40 -19.86 -34.33
C PRO A 126 3.00 -20.43 -34.66
N SER A 127 2.35 -19.73 -35.62
CA SER A 127 1.31 -20.14 -36.60
C SER A 127 0.00 -20.78 -36.10
N SER A 128 -1.18 -20.21 -36.39
CA SER A 128 -1.75 -20.19 -37.75
C SER A 128 -2.76 -19.07 -37.97
N ILE A 129 -2.80 -18.64 -39.23
CA ILE A 129 -3.45 -17.49 -39.85
C ILE A 129 -4.98 -17.59 -39.84
N ARG A 130 -5.68 -16.50 -39.48
CA ARG A 130 -6.80 -15.94 -40.27
C ARG A 130 -7.18 -14.50 -39.87
N LYS A 131 -6.85 -13.60 -40.80
CA LYS A 131 -7.48 -12.33 -41.23
C LYS A 131 -8.14 -11.38 -40.20
N ARG A 132 -7.54 -10.18 -40.20
CA ARG A 132 -7.95 -8.86 -39.72
C ARG A 132 -9.40 -8.47 -40.08
N SER A 133 -10.14 -7.96 -39.10
CA SER A 133 -11.15 -6.89 -39.26
C SER A 133 -11.19 -6.01 -38.00
N SER A 134 -11.59 -4.76 -38.19
CA SER A 134 -11.33 -3.55 -37.39
C SER A 134 -11.87 -3.50 -35.95
N PHE A 135 -11.17 -2.70 -35.14
CA PHE A 135 -11.62 -1.86 -34.02
C PHE A 135 -13.13 -1.85 -33.70
N ARG A 136 -13.48 -2.38 -32.52
CA ARG A 136 -14.38 -1.77 -31.52
C ARG A 136 -14.27 -2.49 -30.18
N ASP A 137 -14.50 -1.72 -29.13
CA ASP A 137 -14.50 -2.04 -27.69
C ASP A 137 -14.85 -3.47 -27.30
N LYS A 138 -14.12 -4.00 -26.32
CA LYS A 138 -14.62 -5.02 -25.40
C LYS A 138 -13.81 -5.07 -24.11
N ASP A 139 -14.20 -4.23 -23.16
CA ASP A 139 -14.17 -4.58 -21.75
C ASP A 139 -15.47 -5.31 -21.39
N GLY A 140 -15.33 -6.31 -20.52
CA GLY A 140 -16.44 -6.91 -19.79
C GLY A 140 -16.52 -8.42 -19.95
N PHE A 141 -16.26 -9.14 -18.86
CA PHE A 141 -16.98 -10.31 -18.30
C PHE A 141 -16.27 -10.59 -16.95
N PHE A 142 -16.95 -10.68 -15.80
CA PHE A 142 -18.06 -11.57 -15.47
C PHE A 142 -19.25 -10.85 -14.78
N LYS A 143 -20.46 -11.10 -15.30
CA LYS A 143 -21.75 -10.91 -14.61
C LYS A 143 -22.56 -12.21 -14.77
N PHE A 144 -23.15 -12.67 -13.68
CA PHE A 144 -24.31 -13.57 -13.62
C PHE A 144 -25.07 -13.20 -12.34
N ARG A 145 -26.40 -13.23 -12.18
CA ARG A 145 -27.55 -13.52 -13.04
C ARG A 145 -28.72 -12.75 -12.39
N SER A 146 -29.39 -11.85 -13.09
CA SER A 146 -30.54 -11.11 -12.54
C SER A 146 -31.81 -11.95 -12.73
N VAL A 147 -32.50 -12.29 -11.63
CA VAL A 147 -33.83 -12.90 -11.67
C VAL A 147 -34.85 -11.76 -11.78
N LYS A 148 -35.59 -11.76 -12.89
CA LYS A 148 -36.67 -10.82 -13.16
C LYS A 148 -37.85 -11.09 -12.23
N LYS A 149 -38.27 -10.05 -11.50
CA LYS A 149 -39.59 -9.93 -10.87
C LYS A 149 -40.63 -9.79 -12.00
N GLN A 150 -41.57 -10.72 -12.09
CA GLN A 150 -42.71 -10.61 -13.01
C GLN A 150 -43.94 -10.28 -12.16
N GLU A 151 -44.44 -9.05 -12.31
CA GLU A 151 -45.76 -8.64 -11.85
C GLU A 151 -46.82 -9.15 -12.82
N LYS A 152 -47.97 -9.59 -12.29
CA LYS A 152 -49.19 -9.79 -13.08
C LYS A 152 -50.41 -9.41 -12.22
N GLU A 153 -51.19 -8.48 -12.74
CA GLU A 153 -52.48 -8.01 -12.22
C GLU A 153 -53.66 -8.88 -12.70
N THR A 154 -54.76 -8.74 -11.94
CA THR A 154 -56.21 -8.82 -12.25
C THR A 154 -57.00 -10.15 -12.33
N GLN A 155 -57.93 -10.30 -11.36
CA GLN A 155 -59.37 -10.75 -11.35
C GLN A 155 -59.89 -11.65 -12.49
N GLU A 156 -60.81 -12.63 -12.32
CA GLU A 156 -62.07 -12.67 -11.54
C GLU A 156 -62.67 -14.12 -11.50
N ASN A 157 -63.26 -14.50 -10.36
CA ASN A 157 -64.38 -15.43 -10.04
C ASN A 157 -64.63 -16.79 -10.75
N MET A 158 -64.80 -17.86 -9.93
CA MET A 158 -66.09 -18.56 -9.71
C MET A 158 -66.05 -19.43 -8.43
N ASP A 159 -67.10 -19.29 -7.62
CA ASP A 159 -67.49 -20.07 -6.43
C ASP A 159 -68.49 -21.19 -6.89
N PRO A 160 -68.73 -22.29 -6.13
CA PRO A 160 -69.67 -22.18 -4.99
C PRO A 160 -69.39 -23.11 -3.78
N ALA A 161 -69.44 -22.47 -2.60
CA ALA A 161 -70.19 -22.79 -1.37
C ALA A 161 -70.92 -24.14 -1.16
N LEU A 162 -70.97 -24.49 0.16
CA LEU A 162 -71.75 -25.49 0.93
C LEU A 162 -71.00 -26.82 1.18
N GLN A 163 -70.65 -27.27 2.40
CA GLN A 163 -71.24 -27.13 3.74
C GLN A 163 -70.20 -27.59 4.81
N THR A 164 -69.89 -26.76 5.82
CA THR A 164 -70.24 -26.94 7.25
C THR A 164 -69.14 -27.51 8.16
N GLN A 165 -68.49 -26.58 8.87
CA GLN A 165 -68.09 -26.60 10.28
C GLN A 165 -67.96 -27.95 11.01
N GLN A 166 -66.72 -28.31 11.38
CA GLN A 166 -66.39 -28.61 12.78
C GLN A 166 -64.90 -28.36 13.05
N GLU A 167 -64.64 -27.45 13.99
CA GLU A 167 -63.38 -27.25 14.71
C GLU A 167 -62.94 -28.57 15.36
N GLY A 168 -61.68 -28.89 15.61
CA GLY A 168 -60.45 -28.12 15.61
C GLY A 168 -59.32 -28.99 16.18
N ALA A 169 -58.13 -28.39 16.29
CA ALA A 169 -56.90 -28.94 16.86
C ALA A 169 -56.15 -29.96 15.99
N SER A 170 -55.38 -29.46 15.01
CA SER A 170 -54.07 -30.06 14.62
C SER A 170 -53.22 -29.19 13.68
N GLN A 171 -53.75 -28.12 13.07
CA GLN A 171 -53.00 -27.34 12.05
C GLN A 171 -52.45 -25.99 12.53
N ALA A 172 -52.22 -25.82 13.84
CA ALA A 172 -51.56 -24.62 14.39
C ALA A 172 -50.09 -24.88 14.83
N SER A 173 -49.55 -26.09 14.58
CA SER A 173 -48.16 -26.44 14.97
C SER A 173 -47.14 -26.33 13.85
N GLU A 174 -47.53 -26.33 12.57
CA GLU A 174 -46.56 -26.30 11.46
C GLU A 174 -46.19 -24.88 11.02
N GLU A 175 -47.08 -23.89 11.17
CA GLU A 175 -46.78 -22.49 10.85
C GLU A 175 -46.00 -21.76 11.97
N GLN A 176 -45.98 -22.30 13.19
CA GLN A 176 -45.21 -21.75 14.31
C GLN A 176 -43.80 -22.36 14.43
N GLN A 177 -43.49 -23.43 13.70
CA GLN A 177 -42.16 -24.05 13.69
C GLN A 177 -41.22 -23.54 12.58
N GLN A 178 -41.69 -22.65 11.69
CA GLN A 178 -40.86 -21.98 10.68
C GLN A 178 -40.51 -20.52 11.02
N GLN A 179 -40.59 -20.12 12.30
CA GLN A 179 -39.75 -19.03 12.81
C GLN A 179 -38.33 -19.57 13.01
N LEU A 180 -37.64 -19.76 11.88
CA LEU A 180 -36.20 -20.04 11.80
C LEU A 180 -35.47 -19.01 12.67
N GLN A 181 -34.76 -19.48 13.70
CA GLN A 181 -34.06 -18.65 14.66
C GLN A 181 -33.04 -17.74 13.95
N ARG A 182 -33.40 -16.47 13.80
CA ARG A 182 -32.52 -15.37 13.40
C ARG A 182 -31.43 -15.19 14.45
N ARG A 183 -30.17 -15.46 14.11
CA ARG A 183 -29.05 -15.12 14.98
C ARG A 183 -28.76 -13.62 14.87
N GLU A 184 -28.97 -12.90 15.96
CA GLU A 184 -28.52 -11.51 16.09
C GLU A 184 -26.99 -11.44 16.03
N LEU A 185 -26.48 -10.37 15.41
CA LEU A 185 -25.05 -10.15 15.27
C LEU A 185 -24.46 -9.92 16.66
N THR A 186 -23.52 -10.78 17.08
CA THR A 186 -22.93 -10.69 18.41
C THR A 186 -21.79 -9.67 18.43
N VAL A 187 -21.44 -9.19 19.63
CA VAL A 187 -20.28 -8.30 19.80
C VAL A 187 -18.98 -8.94 19.30
N GLY A 188 -18.85 -10.27 19.41
CA GLY A 188 -17.70 -11.00 18.88
C GLY A 188 -17.65 -10.97 17.35
N ASP A 189 -18.80 -11.12 16.69
CA ASP A 189 -18.89 -11.05 15.23
C ASP A 189 -18.50 -9.66 14.71
N GLU A 190 -18.87 -8.59 15.43
CA GLU A 190 -18.43 -7.23 15.08
C GLU A 190 -16.92 -7.06 15.21
N LEU A 191 -16.31 -7.58 16.28
CA LEU A 191 -14.87 -7.51 16.48
C LEU A 191 -14.09 -8.22 15.36
N GLU A 192 -14.55 -9.39 14.93
CA GLU A 192 -13.94 -10.08 13.78
C GLU A 192 -14.12 -9.29 12.48
N ILE A 193 -15.29 -8.66 12.26
CA ILE A 193 -15.49 -7.77 11.10
C ILE A 193 -14.47 -6.62 11.08
N TRP A 194 -14.25 -5.95 12.22
CA TRP A 194 -13.25 -4.87 12.33
C TRP A 194 -11.85 -5.37 11.97
N ARG A 195 -11.49 -6.54 12.49
CA ARG A 195 -10.20 -7.17 12.24
C ARG A 195 -10.05 -7.54 10.76
N ASP A 196 -11.00 -8.28 10.21
CA ASP A 196 -10.94 -8.85 8.86
C ASP A 196 -10.89 -7.78 7.79
N ILE A 197 -11.75 -6.76 7.90
CA ILE A 197 -11.76 -5.65 6.92
C ILE A 197 -10.44 -4.87 6.99
N THR A 198 -9.95 -4.58 8.21
CA THR A 198 -8.69 -3.83 8.40
C THR A 198 -7.49 -4.61 7.85
N LEU A 199 -7.38 -5.90 8.18
CA LEU A 199 -6.28 -6.75 7.71
C LEU A 199 -6.36 -7.03 6.21
N THR A 200 -7.56 -7.23 5.66
CA THR A 200 -7.78 -7.37 4.21
C THR A 200 -7.33 -6.12 3.47
N HIS A 201 -7.60 -4.94 4.04
CA HIS A 201 -7.14 -3.69 3.44
C HIS A 201 -5.61 -3.56 3.49
N LEU A 202 -4.99 -3.91 4.63
CA LEU A 202 -3.55 -3.91 4.79
C LEU A 202 -2.84 -4.90 3.84
N LEU A 203 -3.38 -6.11 3.68
CA LEU A 203 -2.90 -7.11 2.72
C LEU A 203 -2.91 -6.57 1.29
N ARG A 204 -4.00 -5.91 0.90
CA ARG A 204 -4.16 -5.35 -0.44
C ARG A 204 -3.17 -4.22 -0.71
N ILE A 205 -2.93 -3.35 0.26
CA ILE A 205 -1.96 -2.24 0.17
C ILE A 205 -0.54 -2.78 0.03
N LEU A 206 -0.18 -3.79 0.82
CA LEU A 206 1.16 -4.39 0.79
C LEU A 206 1.39 -5.33 -0.40
N GLY A 207 0.32 -5.75 -1.08
CA GLY A 207 0.39 -6.65 -2.23
C GLY A 207 0.89 -8.06 -1.87
N VAL A 208 0.70 -8.47 -0.61
CA VAL A 208 1.13 -9.78 -0.10
C VAL A 208 -0.05 -10.72 0.07
N PRO A 209 0.12 -12.03 -0.17
CA PRO A 209 -0.97 -13.00 -0.09
C PRO A 209 -1.43 -13.28 1.35
N SER A 210 -0.53 -13.12 2.34
CA SER A 210 -0.81 -13.36 3.76
C SER A 210 0.15 -12.56 4.64
N LEU A 211 -0.31 -12.15 5.83
CA LEU A 211 0.52 -11.52 6.88
C LEU A 211 1.08 -12.55 7.87
N SER A 212 0.83 -13.85 7.70
CA SER A 212 1.18 -14.90 8.65
C SER A 212 2.69 -15.03 8.93
N GLU A 213 3.54 -14.60 7.99
CA GLU A 213 5.00 -14.61 8.15
C GLU A 213 5.53 -13.37 8.89
N VAL A 214 4.69 -12.35 9.06
CA VAL A 214 5.10 -11.01 9.57
C VAL A 214 4.31 -10.61 10.82
N LEU A 215 3.20 -11.29 11.07
CA LEU A 215 2.24 -10.97 12.11
C LEU A 215 1.61 -12.24 12.64
N ASP A 216 1.80 -12.51 13.94
CA ASP A 216 0.98 -13.52 14.61
C ASP A 216 -0.43 -12.98 14.80
N GLN A 217 -1.35 -13.46 13.98
CA GLN A 217 -2.75 -13.05 14.02
C GLN A 217 -3.41 -13.35 15.38
N ARG A 218 -2.86 -14.26 16.19
CA ARG A 218 -3.39 -14.62 17.52
C ARG A 218 -3.08 -13.56 18.58
N CYS A 219 -2.05 -12.75 18.37
CA CYS A 219 -1.64 -11.69 19.29
C CYS A 219 -2.42 -10.39 19.06
N LEU A 220 -3.19 -10.29 17.97
CA LEU A 220 -4.00 -9.10 17.68
C LEU A 220 -5.25 -9.06 18.54
N ASN A 221 -5.45 -7.95 19.25
CA ASN A 221 -6.72 -7.65 19.90
C ASN A 221 -7.56 -6.71 19.01
N PRO A 222 -8.68 -7.19 18.41
CA PRO A 222 -9.53 -6.35 17.57
C PRO A 222 -10.13 -5.14 18.31
N GLN A 223 -10.24 -5.20 19.63
CA GLN A 223 -10.70 -4.07 20.44
C GLN A 223 -9.79 -2.86 20.32
N ASN A 224 -8.48 -3.07 20.07
CA ASN A 224 -7.55 -1.97 19.82
C ASN A 224 -7.97 -1.17 18.59
N ILE A 225 -8.37 -1.85 17.51
CA ILE A 225 -8.82 -1.22 16.25
C ILE A 225 -10.07 -0.39 16.52
N VAL A 226 -11.08 -1.01 17.15
CA VAL A 226 -12.34 -0.33 17.48
C VAL A 226 -12.08 0.91 18.33
N HIS A 227 -11.30 0.78 19.39
CA HIS A 227 -10.97 1.89 20.30
C HIS A 227 -10.23 3.00 19.58
N ASN A 228 -9.20 2.66 18.79
CA ASN A 228 -8.37 3.62 18.09
C ASN A 228 -9.12 4.38 16.98
N MET A 229 -10.19 3.79 16.42
CA MET A 229 -11.03 4.44 15.39
C MET A 229 -12.19 5.24 15.98
N THR A 230 -12.77 4.81 17.11
CA THR A 230 -14.00 5.40 17.65
C THR A 230 -13.79 6.34 18.84
N LYS A 231 -12.78 6.08 19.68
CA LYS A 231 -12.52 6.85 20.90
C LYS A 231 -11.39 7.85 20.69
N VAL A 232 -11.67 8.88 19.88
CA VAL A 232 -10.75 9.98 19.59
C VAL A 232 -11.34 11.33 19.99
N ASN A 233 -10.48 12.25 20.43
CA ASN A 233 -10.90 13.62 20.72
C ASN A 233 -11.04 14.46 19.44
N LYS A 234 -11.50 15.71 19.59
CA LYS A 234 -11.63 16.68 18.48
C LYS A 234 -10.34 16.97 17.71
N HIS A 235 -9.18 16.61 18.26
CA HIS A 235 -7.88 16.77 17.64
C HIS A 235 -7.36 15.45 17.04
N GLY A 236 -8.17 14.38 16.98
CA GLY A 236 -7.78 13.07 16.47
C GLY A 236 -6.84 12.28 17.38
N VAL A 237 -6.73 12.64 18.67
CA VAL A 237 -5.90 11.90 19.65
C VAL A 237 -6.77 10.89 20.38
N VAL A 238 -6.28 9.66 20.49
CA VAL A 238 -6.95 8.57 21.22
C VAL A 238 -7.19 8.95 22.68
N THR A 239 -8.40 8.72 23.18
CA THR A 239 -8.76 8.90 24.59
C THR A 239 -8.74 7.55 25.31
N LEU A 240 -8.06 7.47 26.45
CA LEU A 240 -8.01 6.23 27.25
C LEU A 240 -9.15 6.21 28.27
N ASP A 241 -9.78 5.05 28.42
CA ASP A 241 -10.76 4.83 29.48
C ASP A 241 -10.07 4.76 30.85
N ASP A 242 -8.95 4.03 30.89
CA ASP A 242 -8.07 3.95 32.05
C ASP A 242 -6.92 4.96 31.93
N LYS A 243 -6.89 5.93 32.85
CA LYS A 243 -5.88 6.98 32.90
C LYS A 243 -4.56 6.54 33.54
N THR A 244 -4.51 5.38 34.20
CA THR A 244 -3.28 4.89 34.86
C THR A 244 -2.18 4.57 33.84
N ASN A 245 -2.59 4.15 32.64
CA ASN A 245 -1.71 3.82 31.53
C ASN A 245 -1.34 5.02 30.63
N ASP A 246 -1.87 6.22 30.91
CA ASP A 246 -1.57 7.46 30.19
C ASP A 246 -0.19 8.04 30.58
N LEU A 247 0.27 9.05 29.83
CA LEU A 247 1.44 9.83 30.20
C LEU A 247 1.19 10.56 31.54
N PRO A 248 2.15 10.50 32.49
CA PRO A 248 2.07 11.30 33.71
C PRO A 248 1.91 12.78 33.40
N HIS A 249 1.17 13.49 34.26
CA HIS A 249 0.89 14.92 34.07
C HIS A 249 2.16 15.75 33.87
N TRP A 250 3.22 15.44 34.63
CA TRP A 250 4.50 16.13 34.50
C TRP A 250 5.15 15.94 33.12
N VAL A 251 5.05 14.76 32.51
CA VAL A 251 5.55 14.49 31.15
C VAL A 251 4.74 15.32 30.16
N LEU A 252 3.42 15.32 30.28
CA LEU A 252 2.54 16.11 29.41
C LEU A 252 2.84 17.61 29.47
N SER A 253 3.08 18.14 30.67
CA SER A 253 3.48 19.54 30.87
C SER A 253 4.85 19.83 30.24
N ALA A 254 5.84 18.96 30.44
CA ALA A 254 7.17 19.07 29.84
C ALA A 254 7.13 19.01 28.30
N MET A 255 6.36 18.09 27.74
CA MET A 255 6.16 18.01 26.28
C MET A 255 5.47 19.27 25.74
N LYS A 256 4.48 19.80 26.46
CA LYS A 256 3.78 21.04 26.08
C LYS A 256 4.67 22.28 26.14
N SER A 257 5.58 22.37 27.11
CA SER A 257 6.49 23.52 27.22
C SER A 257 7.49 23.55 26.07
N LEU A 258 8.01 22.39 25.66
CA LEU A 258 8.87 22.28 24.48
C LEU A 258 8.10 22.54 23.17
N ALA A 259 6.93 21.94 23.00
CA ALA A 259 6.16 22.04 21.76
C ALA A 259 5.61 23.44 21.46
N ASN A 260 5.39 24.26 22.50
CA ASN A 260 4.84 25.62 22.39
C ASN A 260 5.86 26.72 22.73
N TRP A 261 7.15 26.40 22.72
CA TRP A 261 8.22 27.34 23.02
C TRP A 261 8.15 28.61 22.13
N PRO A 262 8.42 29.83 22.66
CA PRO A 262 8.70 30.19 24.05
C PRO A 262 7.43 30.50 24.87
N LYS A 263 6.24 30.38 24.28
CA LYS A 263 4.97 30.93 24.78
C LYS A 263 4.30 30.09 25.88
N TYR A 264 5.05 29.21 26.54
CA TYR A 264 4.53 28.41 27.64
C TYR A 264 4.60 29.23 28.94
N ASP A 265 3.49 29.21 29.69
CA ASP A 265 3.15 30.10 30.81
C ASP A 265 4.35 30.73 31.53
N SER A 266 4.41 32.06 31.49
CA SER A 266 5.49 32.93 31.94
C SER A 266 5.81 32.88 33.45
N GLU A 267 5.21 31.95 34.20
CA GLU A 267 5.35 31.84 35.66
C GLU A 267 6.35 30.76 36.11
N GLN A 268 6.95 30.00 35.19
CA GLN A 268 7.99 29.03 35.53
C GLN A 268 9.38 29.68 35.52
N PRO A 269 10.27 29.33 36.48
CA PRO A 269 11.62 29.89 36.52
C PRO A 269 12.40 29.47 35.26
N SER A 270 12.58 30.41 34.34
CA SER A 270 13.39 30.24 33.14
C SER A 270 14.84 30.54 33.48
N TYR A 271 15.68 29.51 33.51
CA TYR A 271 17.13 29.64 33.59
C TYR A 271 17.76 29.17 32.27
N PRO A 272 18.97 29.65 31.91
CA PRO A 272 19.64 29.20 30.69
C PRO A 272 19.84 27.69 30.68
N GLY A 273 19.34 27.01 29.65
CA GLY A 273 19.45 25.54 29.50
C GLY A 273 18.25 24.75 30.01
N PHE A 274 17.24 25.40 30.60
CA PHE A 274 15.99 24.77 31.01
C PHE A 274 15.38 23.88 29.91
N GLU A 275 15.41 24.33 28.66
CA GLU A 275 14.89 23.57 27.52
C GLU A 275 15.60 22.22 27.31
N ARG A 276 16.90 22.15 27.62
CA ARG A 276 17.70 20.93 27.49
C ARG A 276 17.41 19.96 28.61
N ASP A 277 17.23 20.49 29.83
CA ASP A 277 16.89 19.67 31.00
C ASP A 277 15.47 19.11 30.87
N VAL A 278 14.51 19.91 30.40
CA VAL A 278 13.16 19.43 30.09
C VAL A 278 13.19 18.38 28.97
N PHE A 279 13.94 18.63 27.89
CA PHE A 279 14.10 17.66 26.81
C PHE A 279 14.68 16.34 27.31
N LYS A 280 15.74 16.40 28.13
CA LYS A 280 16.36 15.23 28.74
C LYS A 280 15.39 14.48 29.66
N THR A 281 14.63 15.19 30.47
CA THR A 281 13.63 14.58 31.36
C THR A 281 12.55 13.83 30.56
N VAL A 282 12.11 14.40 29.44
CA VAL A 282 11.17 13.73 28.53
C VAL A 282 11.82 12.51 27.87
N SER A 283 13.06 12.61 27.39
CA SER A 283 13.74 11.44 26.79
C SER A 283 13.93 10.32 27.79
N ASP A 284 14.35 10.63 29.01
CA ASP A 284 14.59 9.64 30.08
C ASP A 284 13.30 8.88 30.42
N TYR A 285 12.15 9.57 30.42
CA TYR A 285 10.85 8.91 30.57
C TYR A 285 10.58 7.89 29.46
N PHE A 286 10.74 8.27 28.19
CA PHE A 286 10.46 7.35 27.08
C PHE A 286 11.44 6.19 27.02
N TYR A 287 12.70 6.39 27.40
CA TYR A 287 13.68 5.31 27.56
C TYR A 287 13.38 4.38 28.73
N SER A 288 12.69 4.87 29.78
CA SER A 288 12.29 4.04 30.93
C SER A 288 11.08 3.15 30.66
N LEU A 289 10.43 3.28 29.49
CA LEU A 289 9.29 2.44 29.14
C LEU A 289 9.74 0.98 28.93
N PRO A 290 8.95 -0.01 29.38
CA PRO A 290 9.35 -1.42 29.33
C PRO A 290 9.34 -2.02 27.92
N GLN A 291 8.68 -1.36 26.96
CA GLN A 291 8.55 -1.81 25.58
C GLN A 291 8.50 -0.60 24.64
N PRO A 292 8.88 -0.76 23.36
CA PRO A 292 8.76 0.29 22.37
C PRO A 292 7.31 0.67 22.12
N LEU A 293 7.08 1.91 21.67
CA LEU A 293 5.73 2.42 21.39
C LEU A 293 5.04 1.66 20.26
N LEU A 294 5.79 1.10 19.31
CA LEU A 294 5.26 0.26 18.24
C LEU A 294 5.09 -1.22 18.66
N THR A 295 5.44 -1.56 19.90
CA THR A 295 5.45 -2.91 20.49
C THR A 295 6.38 -3.90 19.79
N TYR A 296 6.79 -4.96 20.50
CA TYR A 296 7.69 -5.96 19.92
C TYR A 296 6.97 -6.87 18.92
N GLU A 297 5.67 -7.13 19.14
CA GLU A 297 4.85 -8.02 18.33
C GLU A 297 4.58 -7.47 16.93
N LEU A 298 4.58 -6.14 16.77
CA LEU A 298 4.34 -5.49 15.48
C LEU A 298 5.66 -5.02 14.83
N TYR A 299 6.82 -5.29 15.43
CA TYR A 299 8.11 -4.85 14.91
C TYR A 299 8.32 -5.30 13.47
N GLU A 300 8.14 -6.60 13.19
CA GLU A 300 8.31 -7.14 11.84
C GLU A 300 7.34 -6.49 10.84
N LEU A 301 6.10 -6.20 11.25
CA LEU A 301 5.13 -5.51 10.41
C LEU A 301 5.64 -4.12 10.01
N PHE A 302 6.08 -3.31 10.97
CA PHE A 302 6.60 -1.97 10.70
C PHE A 302 7.87 -1.98 9.85
N ILE A 303 8.76 -2.95 10.07
CA ILE A 303 9.96 -3.13 9.24
C ILE A 303 9.61 -3.54 7.81
N ASN A 304 8.62 -4.42 7.61
CA ASN A 304 8.21 -4.80 6.26
C ASN A 304 7.57 -3.63 5.49
N VAL A 305 6.84 -2.75 6.19
CA VAL A 305 6.31 -1.51 5.59
C VAL A 305 7.43 -0.56 5.13
N LEU A 306 8.63 -0.60 5.75
CA LEU A 306 9.80 0.16 5.28
C LEU A 306 10.17 -0.14 3.82
N GLY A 307 9.89 -1.35 3.33
CA GLY A 307 10.10 -1.73 1.93
C GLY A 307 9.27 -0.89 0.95
N VAL A 308 8.13 -0.37 1.41
CA VAL A 308 7.18 0.46 0.66
C VAL A 308 7.45 1.97 0.84
N LEU A 309 8.33 2.38 1.76
CA LEU A 309 8.77 3.78 1.95
C LEU A 309 9.69 4.27 0.81
N GLN A 310 9.24 4.14 -0.43
CA GLN A 310 9.87 4.68 -1.63
C GLN A 310 9.13 5.94 -2.05
N PRO A 311 9.80 6.97 -2.60
CA PRO A 311 9.15 8.24 -2.98
C PRO A 311 7.97 8.06 -3.94
N GLN A 312 7.99 7.03 -4.80
CA GLN A 312 6.91 6.76 -5.75
C GLN A 312 5.68 6.11 -5.09
N CYS A 313 5.83 5.58 -3.87
CA CYS A 313 4.83 4.84 -3.12
C CYS A 313 4.44 5.54 -1.81
N GLU A 314 4.77 6.82 -1.64
CA GLU A 314 4.55 7.59 -0.40
C GLU A 314 3.10 7.49 0.12
N ARG A 315 2.10 7.63 -0.77
CA ARG A 315 0.68 7.52 -0.39
C ARG A 315 0.34 6.12 0.15
N VAL A 316 0.83 5.08 -0.54
CA VAL A 316 0.64 3.68 -0.16
C VAL A 316 1.29 3.39 1.20
N ALA A 317 2.48 3.94 1.43
CA ALA A 317 3.19 3.88 2.69
C ALA A 317 2.43 4.57 3.85
N VAL A 318 1.89 5.76 3.60
CA VAL A 318 1.05 6.48 4.58
C VAL A 318 -0.18 5.67 4.95
N GLU A 319 -0.88 5.12 3.96
CA GLU A 319 -2.07 4.27 4.20
C GLU A 319 -1.69 2.98 4.95
N ALA A 320 -0.60 2.30 4.57
CA ALA A 320 -0.13 1.11 5.26
C ALA A 320 0.18 1.39 6.74
N LEU A 321 0.96 2.45 7.02
CA LEU A 321 1.29 2.84 8.39
C LEU A 321 0.06 3.32 9.16
N GLN A 322 -0.90 3.95 8.49
CA GLN A 322 -2.16 4.34 9.12
C GLN A 322 -2.92 3.12 9.64
N LEU A 323 -3.02 2.05 8.85
CA LEU A 323 -3.64 0.80 9.30
C LEU A 323 -2.81 0.07 10.36
N CYS A 324 -1.48 -0.01 10.19
CA CYS A 324 -0.61 -0.66 11.17
C CYS A 324 -0.72 -0.01 12.55
N THR A 325 -0.78 1.32 12.60
CA THR A 325 -0.92 2.03 13.87
C THR A 325 -2.27 1.79 14.53
N LEU A 326 -3.32 1.36 13.81
CA LEU A 326 -4.64 1.05 14.41
C LEU A 326 -4.60 -0.26 15.22
N LEU A 327 -3.64 -1.14 14.92
CA LEU A 327 -3.42 -2.40 15.64
C LEU A 327 -2.79 -2.19 17.02
N LEU A 328 -2.15 -1.04 17.23
CA LEU A 328 -1.44 -0.72 18.47
C LEU A 328 -2.39 -0.68 19.67
N PRO A 329 -1.94 -1.09 20.87
CA PRO A 329 -2.65 -0.82 22.10
C PRO A 329 -2.98 0.68 22.22
N PRO A 330 -4.21 1.06 22.65
CA PRO A 330 -4.62 2.47 22.70
C PRO A 330 -3.67 3.38 23.49
N ALA A 331 -3.12 2.89 24.60
CA ALA A 331 -2.15 3.62 25.41
C ALA A 331 -0.86 3.91 24.62
N SER A 332 -0.34 2.93 23.89
CA SER A 332 0.85 3.07 23.05
C SER A 332 0.59 4.02 21.87
N ARG A 333 -0.55 3.88 21.18
CA ARG A 333 -0.94 4.78 20.08
C ARG A 333 -1.06 6.23 20.55
N ARG A 334 -1.66 6.46 21.72
CA ARG A 334 -1.76 7.80 22.31
C ARG A 334 -0.39 8.40 22.63
N LYS A 335 0.49 7.63 23.28
CA LYS A 335 1.88 8.05 23.57
C LYS A 335 2.62 8.41 22.27
N LEU A 336 2.50 7.58 21.24
CA LEU A 336 3.06 7.83 19.91
C LEU A 336 2.51 9.11 19.27
N GLN A 337 1.19 9.33 19.30
CA GLN A 337 0.54 10.54 18.78
C GLN A 337 1.07 11.81 19.43
N LEU A 338 1.20 11.81 20.76
CA LEU A 338 1.69 12.97 21.50
C LEU A 338 3.17 13.21 21.25
N LEU A 339 3.97 12.13 21.21
CA LEU A 339 5.40 12.20 20.93
C LEU A 339 5.68 12.73 19.51
N MET A 340 5.04 12.16 18.49
CA MET A 340 5.20 12.61 17.09
C MET A 340 4.80 14.08 16.92
N ARG A 341 3.72 14.52 17.58
CA ARG A 341 3.30 15.93 17.55
C ARG A 341 4.33 16.84 18.20
N MET A 342 4.86 16.46 19.36
CA MET A 342 5.91 17.22 20.04
C MET A 342 7.16 17.31 19.15
N MET A 343 7.68 16.17 18.67
CA MET A 343 8.88 16.12 17.82
C MET A 343 8.72 16.97 16.55
N SER A 344 7.56 16.86 15.89
CA SER A 344 7.22 17.64 14.69
C SER A 344 7.18 19.14 15.00
N ARG A 345 6.50 19.55 16.08
CA ARG A 345 6.40 20.96 16.50
C ARG A 345 7.76 21.55 16.86
N ILE A 346 8.57 20.86 17.65
CA ILE A 346 9.90 21.33 18.04
C ILE A 346 10.81 21.45 16.81
N SER A 347 10.77 20.48 15.89
CA SER A 347 11.61 20.49 14.69
C SER A 347 11.25 21.60 13.69
N GLN A 348 10.00 22.06 13.70
CA GLN A 348 9.50 23.13 12.84
C GLN A 348 9.55 24.51 13.51
N ASN A 349 9.87 24.58 14.81
CA ASN A 349 9.87 25.82 15.57
C ASN A 349 11.18 26.59 15.38
N VAL A 350 11.07 27.77 14.78
CA VAL A 350 12.22 28.67 14.52
C VAL A 350 12.73 29.32 15.81
N ASP A 351 11.85 29.53 16.80
CA ASP A 351 12.19 30.16 18.08
C ASP A 351 12.81 29.16 19.08
N MET A 352 12.90 27.87 18.71
CA MET A 352 13.44 26.84 19.60
C MET A 352 14.96 26.97 19.74
N PRO A 353 15.50 27.08 20.97
CA PRO A 353 16.94 27.08 21.20
C PRO A 353 17.59 25.76 20.78
N ARG A 354 18.89 25.79 20.52
CA ARG A 354 19.65 24.57 20.23
C ARG A 354 19.69 23.66 21.46
N LEU A 355 18.98 22.53 21.35
CA LEU A 355 18.93 21.47 22.34
C LEU A 355 20.26 20.71 22.45
N HIS A 356 21.06 20.67 21.37
CA HIS A 356 22.37 20.04 21.35
C HIS A 356 23.40 20.96 20.68
N PRO A 357 24.67 21.00 21.14
CA PRO A 357 25.69 21.90 20.58
C PRO A 357 26.03 21.60 19.12
N ALA A 358 26.11 20.32 18.74
CA ALA A 358 26.61 19.87 17.43
C ALA A 358 25.54 19.28 16.48
N ILE A 359 24.39 18.86 17.00
CA ILE A 359 23.39 18.09 16.25
C ILE A 359 22.18 19.00 16.03
N GLY A 360 21.67 19.07 14.79
CA GLY A 360 20.48 19.84 14.48
C GLY A 360 19.24 19.28 15.17
N THR A 361 18.29 20.14 15.55
CA THR A 361 17.09 19.77 16.32
C THR A 361 16.33 18.60 15.70
N ARG A 362 16.12 18.60 14.38
CA ARG A 362 15.44 17.51 13.69
C ARG A 362 16.17 16.16 13.84
N THR A 363 17.47 16.15 13.58
CA THR A 363 18.31 14.94 13.70
C THR A 363 18.34 14.45 15.14
N LEU A 364 18.43 15.37 16.11
CA LEU A 364 18.39 15.06 17.53
C LEU A 364 17.06 14.40 17.91
N MET A 365 15.92 14.93 17.46
CA MET A 365 14.60 14.33 17.73
C MET A 365 14.54 12.90 17.21
N VAL A 366 14.93 12.68 15.95
CA VAL A 366 14.87 11.35 15.33
C VAL A 366 15.77 10.37 16.06
N HIS A 367 17.04 10.71 16.32
CA HIS A 367 17.97 9.81 17.02
C HIS A 367 17.57 9.55 18.48
N THR A 368 17.09 10.56 19.20
CA THR A 368 16.76 10.42 20.64
C THR A 368 15.55 9.51 20.86
N PHE A 369 14.57 9.51 19.96
CA PHE A 369 13.34 8.74 20.16
C PHE A 369 13.27 7.47 19.31
N SER A 370 14.27 7.15 18.48
CA SER A 370 14.18 6.02 17.55
C SER A 370 13.98 4.70 18.28
N SER A 371 14.84 4.41 19.25
CA SER A 371 14.82 3.14 19.98
C SER A 371 13.59 2.97 20.87
N CYS A 372 13.04 4.05 21.45
CA CYS A 372 11.80 3.94 22.23
C CYS A 372 10.56 3.81 21.34
N ILE A 373 10.63 4.18 20.06
CA ILE A 373 9.51 4.03 19.11
C ILE A 373 9.54 2.65 18.48
N LEU A 374 10.70 2.27 17.93
CA LEU A 374 10.92 1.00 17.26
C LEU A 374 12.24 0.41 17.76
N SER A 375 12.14 -0.78 18.33
CA SER A 375 13.29 -1.59 18.71
C SER A 375 12.91 -3.06 18.61
N SER A 376 13.82 -3.88 18.11
CA SER A 376 13.73 -5.33 18.22
C SER A 376 13.85 -5.78 19.68
N ALA A 377 13.27 -6.94 20.01
CA ALA A 377 13.49 -7.59 21.31
C ALA A 377 14.91 -8.13 21.44
N GLU A 378 15.55 -8.44 20.31
CA GLU A 378 16.94 -8.87 20.20
C GLU A 378 17.78 -7.77 19.56
N GLU A 379 18.94 -7.44 20.14
CA GLU A 379 19.85 -6.43 19.58
C GLU A 379 20.30 -6.81 18.17
N CYS A 380 20.04 -5.92 17.20
CA CYS A 380 20.37 -6.12 15.79
C CYS A 380 21.12 -4.90 15.24
N ASP A 381 22.26 -5.13 14.57
CA ASP A 381 23.14 -4.06 14.07
C ASP A 381 22.47 -3.08 13.09
N LEU A 382 21.42 -3.50 12.37
CA LEU A 382 20.73 -2.68 11.37
C LEU A 382 19.52 -1.92 11.94
N ASP A 383 19.13 -2.20 13.18
CA ASP A 383 17.87 -1.71 13.77
C ASP A 383 17.86 -0.19 13.89
N GLU A 384 18.99 0.42 14.30
CA GLU A 384 19.10 1.88 14.45
C GLU A 384 18.83 2.62 13.13
N LEU A 385 19.35 2.13 12.00
CA LEU A 385 19.14 2.75 10.69
C LEU A 385 17.69 2.58 10.19
N LEU A 386 17.07 1.45 10.48
CA LEU A 386 15.68 1.20 10.11
C LEU A 386 14.72 2.03 10.96
N ALA A 387 14.95 2.07 12.28
CA ALA A 387 14.19 2.86 13.23
C ALA A 387 14.29 4.36 12.91
N THR A 388 15.50 4.89 12.70
CA THR A 388 15.68 6.32 12.34
C THR A 388 14.99 6.67 11.03
N ARG A 389 15.04 5.79 10.01
CA ARG A 389 14.31 5.98 8.75
C ARG A 389 12.79 5.98 8.96
N LEU A 390 12.25 5.00 9.68
CA LEU A 390 10.81 4.91 9.96
C LEU A 390 10.34 6.14 10.73
N VAL A 391 11.04 6.50 11.81
CA VAL A 391 10.70 7.62 12.68
C VAL A 391 10.79 8.94 11.95
N SER A 392 11.79 9.11 11.06
CA SER A 392 11.86 10.30 10.22
C SER A 392 10.62 10.44 9.33
N PHE A 393 10.18 9.35 8.68
CA PHE A 393 8.99 9.34 7.85
C PHE A 393 7.69 9.54 8.64
N LEU A 394 7.56 8.87 9.80
CA LEU A 394 6.45 9.07 10.72
C LEU A 394 6.33 10.53 11.15
N MET A 395 7.46 11.17 11.46
CA MET A 395 7.47 12.57 11.90
C MET A 395 7.01 13.53 10.78
N ASP A 396 7.36 13.25 9.53
CA ASP A 396 6.96 14.06 8.37
C ASP A 396 5.47 13.92 8.03
N HIS A 397 4.91 12.71 8.20
CA HIS A 397 3.53 12.38 7.81
C HIS A 397 2.59 12.09 8.99
N GLN A 398 2.95 12.50 10.22
CA GLN A 398 2.23 12.13 11.44
C GLN A 398 0.74 12.48 11.44
N GLN A 399 0.36 13.60 10.79
CA GLN A 399 -1.03 14.03 10.72
C GLN A 399 -1.89 13.05 9.93
N SER A 400 -1.36 12.54 8.82
CA SER A 400 -2.06 11.56 7.98
C SER A 400 -1.98 10.17 8.61
N ILE A 401 -0.77 9.71 8.97
CA ILE A 401 -0.55 8.36 9.49
C ILE A 401 -1.31 8.10 10.79
N LEU A 402 -1.36 9.07 11.71
CA LEU A 402 -1.97 8.84 13.03
C LEU A 402 -3.43 9.30 13.13
N SER A 403 -4.03 9.72 12.01
CA SER A 403 -5.46 10.05 11.93
C SER A 403 -6.32 8.81 11.70
N VAL A 404 -7.62 8.93 11.96
CA VAL A 404 -8.60 7.87 11.71
C VAL A 404 -8.91 7.83 10.20
N PRO A 405 -8.83 6.67 9.53
CA PRO A 405 -9.26 6.54 8.15
C PRO A 405 -10.78 6.53 8.05
N GLU A 406 -11.38 7.71 7.86
CA GLU A 406 -12.84 7.88 7.80
C GLU A 406 -13.53 6.99 6.75
N TYR A 407 -12.88 6.75 5.60
CA TYR A 407 -13.44 5.86 4.57
C TYR A 407 -13.58 4.42 5.08
N LEU A 408 -12.61 3.94 5.87
CA LEU A 408 -12.60 2.59 6.42
C LEU A 408 -13.63 2.50 7.56
N LEU A 409 -13.69 3.53 8.40
CA LEU A 409 -14.68 3.64 9.48
C LEU A 409 -16.10 3.54 8.92
N SER A 410 -16.42 4.30 7.88
CA SER A 410 -17.72 4.24 7.21
C SER A 410 -17.97 2.88 6.56
N ALA A 411 -16.99 2.32 5.86
CA ALA A 411 -17.15 1.02 5.20
C ALA A 411 -17.45 -0.13 6.19
N ILE A 412 -16.79 -0.12 7.35
CA ILE A 412 -17.04 -1.09 8.43
C ILE A 412 -18.41 -0.85 9.06
N GLY A 413 -18.76 0.42 9.34
CA GLY A 413 -20.07 0.79 9.87
C GLY A 413 -21.23 0.36 8.97
N ASP A 414 -21.12 0.65 7.67
CA ASP A 414 -22.09 0.25 6.65
C ASP A 414 -22.20 -1.27 6.56
N HIS A 415 -21.09 -2.01 6.70
CA HIS A 415 -21.12 -3.47 6.70
C HIS A 415 -21.87 -4.04 7.89
N ILE A 416 -21.54 -3.57 9.10
CA ILE A 416 -22.19 -4.00 10.33
C ILE A 416 -23.68 -3.68 10.26
N GLN A 417 -24.04 -2.48 9.79
CA GLN A 417 -25.44 -2.09 9.61
C GLN A 417 -26.16 -2.96 8.56
N TYR A 418 -25.51 -3.24 7.44
CA TYR A 418 -26.04 -4.14 6.41
C TYR A 418 -26.34 -5.52 6.98
N LEU A 419 -25.39 -6.13 7.70
CA LEU A 419 -25.57 -7.47 8.28
C LEU A 419 -26.65 -7.49 9.37
N ARG A 420 -26.70 -6.46 10.23
CA ARG A 420 -27.78 -6.28 11.21
C ARG A 420 -29.16 -6.21 10.54
N THR A 421 -29.23 -5.64 9.34
CA THR A 421 -30.49 -5.46 8.56
C THR A 421 -30.85 -6.70 7.73
N THR A 422 -29.86 -7.47 7.23
CA THR A 422 -30.08 -8.52 6.22
C THR A 422 -30.18 -9.95 6.74
N GLN A 423 -29.89 -10.24 8.02
CA GLN A 423 -30.10 -11.52 8.73
C GLN A 423 -30.29 -12.75 7.80
N VAL A 424 -29.16 -13.30 7.34
CA VAL A 424 -29.08 -14.35 6.30
C VAL A 424 -29.58 -15.71 6.82
N PRO A 425 -30.42 -16.47 6.07
CA PRO A 425 -30.80 -17.84 6.42
C PRO A 425 -29.60 -18.80 6.29
N ILE A 426 -29.37 -19.68 7.26
CA ILE A 426 -28.42 -20.79 7.12
C ILE A 426 -29.20 -22.09 6.95
N ASP A 427 -29.07 -22.73 5.80
CA ASP A 427 -29.42 -24.14 5.60
C ASP A 427 -28.49 -25.01 6.46
N THR A 428 -28.95 -25.36 7.67
CA THR A 428 -28.33 -26.44 8.45
C THR A 428 -29.23 -27.65 8.41
N GLY A 429 -29.02 -28.50 7.40
CA GLY A 429 -29.46 -29.89 7.47
C GLY A 429 -28.64 -30.64 8.51
N PRO A 430 -29.24 -31.51 9.35
CA PRO A 430 -28.52 -32.24 10.37
C PRO A 430 -27.80 -33.44 9.73
N HIS A 431 -26.56 -33.23 9.29
CA HIS A 431 -25.45 -34.21 9.17
C HIS A 431 -24.45 -33.72 8.11
N ALA A 432 -23.45 -32.95 8.52
CA ALA A 432 -22.20 -32.81 7.79
C ALA A 432 -21.07 -32.50 8.78
N ASP A 433 -19.92 -33.12 8.54
CA ASP A 433 -18.76 -33.17 9.42
C ASP A 433 -18.19 -31.80 9.79
N ARG A 434 -17.57 -31.77 10.96
CA ARG A 434 -17.08 -30.61 11.70
C ARG A 434 -15.78 -29.99 11.12
N ASP A 435 -15.69 -29.81 9.80
CA ASP A 435 -14.48 -29.25 9.18
C ASP A 435 -14.71 -28.21 8.05
N ASP A 436 -15.96 -27.85 7.72
CA ASP A 436 -16.25 -26.79 6.74
C ASP A 436 -17.04 -25.63 7.38
N LEU A 437 -16.31 -24.71 8.00
CA LEU A 437 -16.87 -23.41 8.40
C LEU A 437 -17.06 -22.57 7.13
N VAL A 438 -18.26 -22.61 6.55
CA VAL A 438 -18.61 -21.77 5.41
C VAL A 438 -18.54 -20.30 5.83
N SER A 439 -17.42 -19.65 5.49
CA SER A 439 -17.23 -18.22 5.66
C SER A 439 -18.38 -17.47 4.98
N VAL A 440 -19.08 -16.63 5.74
CA VAL A 440 -20.04 -15.68 5.19
C VAL A 440 -19.32 -14.89 4.07
N PRO A 441 -19.91 -14.71 2.87
CA PRO A 441 -19.24 -14.01 1.79
C PRO A 441 -18.92 -12.59 2.22
N VAL A 442 -17.64 -12.29 2.46
CA VAL A 442 -17.18 -10.93 2.73
C VAL A 442 -17.45 -10.12 1.46
N PRO A 443 -18.25 -9.03 1.52
CA PRO A 443 -18.44 -8.16 0.37
C PRO A 443 -17.08 -7.67 -0.11
N MET A 444 -16.79 -7.83 -1.40
CA MET A 444 -15.57 -7.30 -2.00
C MET A 444 -15.64 -5.77 -1.99
N TYR A 445 -15.06 -5.14 -0.97
CA TYR A 445 -14.96 -3.67 -0.90
C TYR A 445 -14.02 -3.16 -1.99
N ALA A 446 -14.51 -2.26 -2.84
CA ALA A 446 -13.68 -1.45 -3.72
C ALA A 446 -13.29 -0.17 -2.96
N PHE A 447 -12.05 -0.12 -2.45
CA PHE A 447 -11.53 1.05 -1.71
C PHE A 447 -11.11 2.20 -2.65
N CYS A 448 -11.19 1.99 -3.96
CA CYS A 448 -11.03 3.05 -4.95
C CYS A 448 -12.40 3.66 -5.24
N LYS A 449 -12.51 5.00 -5.14
CA LYS A 449 -13.66 5.71 -5.68
C LYS A 449 -13.70 5.49 -7.20
N GLN A 450 -14.75 4.83 -7.69
CA GLN A 450 -14.96 4.69 -9.12
C GLN A 450 -15.24 6.07 -9.71
N ILE A 451 -14.31 6.57 -10.53
CA ILE A 451 -14.54 7.79 -11.31
C ILE A 451 -15.47 7.47 -12.47
N SER A 452 -16.29 8.45 -12.87
CA SER A 452 -17.14 8.27 -14.05
C SER A 452 -16.26 8.11 -15.31
N GLY A 453 -16.78 7.44 -16.35
CA GLY A 453 -16.05 7.34 -17.62
C GLY A 453 -15.71 8.71 -18.23
N ALA A 454 -16.55 9.71 -17.99
CA ALA A 454 -16.30 11.10 -18.40
C ALA A 454 -15.15 11.74 -17.60
N GLU A 455 -15.10 11.51 -16.29
CA GLU A 455 -14.03 11.98 -15.41
C GLU A 455 -12.69 11.30 -15.73
N PHE A 456 -12.70 10.00 -16.07
CA PHE A 456 -11.51 9.28 -16.54
C PHE A 456 -10.96 9.87 -17.84
N GLU A 457 -11.80 10.05 -18.87
CA GLU A 457 -11.37 10.63 -20.13
C GLU A 457 -10.90 12.08 -19.96
N GLN A 458 -11.52 12.85 -19.05
CA GLN A 458 -11.06 14.20 -18.69
C GLN A 458 -9.67 14.17 -18.03
N GLN A 459 -9.45 13.35 -17.00
CA GLN A 459 -8.14 13.24 -16.33
C GLN A 459 -7.04 12.73 -17.27
N LYS A 460 -7.39 11.82 -18.18
CA LYS A 460 -6.49 11.32 -19.24
C LYS A 460 -6.12 12.43 -20.23
N LEU A 461 -7.09 13.24 -20.64
CA LEU A 461 -6.85 14.41 -21.50
C LEU A 461 -6.00 15.47 -20.78
N GLU A 462 -6.31 15.79 -19.52
CA GLU A 462 -5.57 16.79 -18.74
C GLU A 462 -4.13 16.36 -18.44
N SER A 463 -3.92 15.10 -18.02
CA SER A 463 -2.57 14.59 -17.74
C SER A 463 -1.71 14.51 -19.00
N SER A 464 -2.29 14.06 -20.12
CA SER A 464 -1.57 14.05 -21.40
C SER A 464 -1.28 15.46 -21.90
N GLN A 465 -2.21 16.41 -21.78
CA GLN A 465 -1.96 17.80 -22.16
C GLN A 465 -0.87 18.44 -21.29
N LYS A 466 -0.91 18.24 -19.97
CA LYS A 466 0.11 18.77 -19.04
C LYS A 466 1.50 18.21 -19.33
N ALA A 467 1.61 16.90 -19.57
CA ALA A 467 2.89 16.28 -19.95
C ALA A 467 3.45 16.85 -21.26
N MET A 468 2.58 17.19 -22.21
CA MET A 468 2.96 17.83 -23.47
C MET A 468 3.36 19.30 -23.29
N GLU A 469 2.73 20.04 -22.38
CA GLU A 469 3.14 21.39 -21.99
C GLU A 469 4.51 21.40 -21.30
N GLU A 470 4.77 20.45 -20.40
CA GLU A 470 6.08 20.26 -19.76
C GLU A 470 7.16 19.90 -20.79
N LEU A 471 6.86 19.04 -21.77
CA LEU A 471 7.79 18.73 -22.85
C LEU A 471 8.13 19.97 -23.70
N LEU A 472 7.15 20.84 -23.93
CA LEU A 472 7.38 22.12 -24.60
C LEU A 472 8.28 23.03 -23.75
N GLU A 473 8.05 23.14 -22.44
CA GLU A 473 8.91 23.91 -21.52
C GLU A 473 10.36 23.41 -21.53
N ILE A 474 10.56 22.10 -21.47
CA ILE A 474 11.89 21.48 -21.55
C ILE A 474 12.56 21.84 -22.89
N LEU A 475 11.84 21.75 -24.01
CA LEU A 475 12.39 22.13 -25.32
C LEU A 475 12.78 23.61 -25.42
N LEU A 476 12.12 24.50 -24.68
CA LEU A 476 12.48 25.92 -24.63
C LEU A 476 13.66 26.21 -23.69
N THR A 477 13.74 25.53 -22.55
CA THR A 477 14.68 25.84 -21.47
C THR A 477 15.97 25.04 -21.50
N ASP A 478 16.01 23.90 -22.22
CA ASP A 478 17.19 23.03 -22.27
C ASP A 478 18.37 23.70 -23.00
N GLN A 479 19.45 23.96 -22.26
CA GLN A 479 20.68 24.58 -22.75
C GLN A 479 21.59 23.64 -23.55
N ASN A 480 21.33 22.32 -23.53
CA ASN A 480 22.17 21.32 -24.20
C ASN A 480 21.82 21.09 -25.67
N ILE A 481 20.77 21.75 -26.18
CA ILE A 481 20.30 21.60 -27.57
C ILE A 481 20.79 22.79 -28.42
N ASN A 482 21.45 22.49 -29.54
CA ASN A 482 21.85 23.49 -30.53
C ASN A 482 20.62 24.22 -31.11
N GLU A 483 20.70 25.53 -31.30
CA GLU A 483 19.57 26.38 -31.74
C GLU A 483 18.91 25.90 -33.04
N LYS A 484 19.72 25.34 -33.96
CA LYS A 484 19.22 24.79 -35.22
C LYS A 484 18.30 23.59 -35.00
N ASP A 485 18.63 22.72 -34.05
CA ASP A 485 17.84 21.53 -33.75
C ASP A 485 16.67 21.84 -32.81
N ARG A 486 16.83 22.83 -31.91
CA ARG A 486 15.71 23.40 -31.13
C ARG A 486 14.62 23.93 -32.06
N ARG A 487 14.97 24.71 -33.09
CA ARG A 487 14.01 25.21 -34.09
C ARG A 487 13.32 24.09 -34.88
N LYS A 488 14.02 23.00 -35.22
CA LYS A 488 13.41 21.84 -35.90
C LYS A 488 12.43 21.10 -35.00
N LYS A 489 12.83 20.79 -33.76
CA LYS A 489 11.98 20.11 -32.77
C LYS A 489 10.76 20.94 -32.42
N LEU A 490 10.92 22.27 -32.29
CA LEU A 490 9.81 23.19 -32.03
C LEU A 490 8.82 23.26 -33.21
N LYS A 491 9.32 23.28 -34.45
CA LYS A 491 8.46 23.17 -35.65
C LYS A 491 7.75 21.82 -35.74
N GLN A 492 8.41 20.73 -35.36
CA GLN A 492 7.80 19.41 -35.31
C GLN A 492 6.71 19.34 -34.23
N PHE A 493 6.98 19.91 -33.06
CA PHE A 493 6.00 20.02 -31.97
C PHE A 493 4.80 20.87 -32.39
N GLN A 494 5.02 22.04 -32.98
CA GLN A 494 3.95 22.90 -33.50
C GLN A 494 3.09 22.19 -34.56
N LYS A 495 3.70 21.36 -35.42
CA LYS A 495 2.98 20.59 -36.44
C LYS A 495 2.13 19.48 -35.85
N GLN A 496 2.61 18.82 -34.79
CA GLN A 496 1.92 17.68 -34.18
C GLN A 496 0.89 18.11 -33.12
N TYR A 497 1.13 19.24 -32.45
CA TYR A 497 0.33 19.73 -31.32
C TYR A 497 0.10 21.26 -31.42
N PRO A 498 -0.62 21.72 -32.46
CA PRO A 498 -0.82 23.15 -32.73
C PRO A 498 -1.59 23.87 -31.63
N ASP A 499 -2.55 23.21 -30.98
CA ASP A 499 -3.39 23.82 -29.94
C ASP A 499 -2.63 24.08 -28.63
N ILE A 500 -1.70 23.18 -28.27
CA ILE A 500 -0.84 23.33 -27.08
C ILE A 500 0.21 24.41 -27.35
N TYR A 501 0.81 24.38 -28.54
CA TYR A 501 1.77 25.40 -28.97
C TYR A 501 1.15 26.81 -29.05
N GLY A 502 -0.06 26.92 -29.62
CA GLY A 502 -0.78 28.20 -29.78
C GLY A 502 -1.31 28.79 -28.48
N ARG A 503 -1.52 27.98 -27.43
CA ARG A 503 -1.82 28.47 -26.07
C ARG A 503 -0.63 29.21 -25.46
N ARG A 504 0.59 28.68 -25.65
CA ARG A 504 1.84 29.26 -25.14
C ARG A 504 2.35 30.42 -25.99
N PHE A 505 2.08 30.40 -27.29
CA PHE A 505 2.40 31.46 -28.25
C PHE A 505 1.14 31.92 -28.98
N PRO A 506 0.28 32.75 -28.36
CA PRO A 506 -0.92 33.26 -29.00
C PRO A 506 -0.54 34.07 -30.25
N SER A 507 -0.97 33.62 -31.43
CA SER A 507 -0.81 34.42 -32.65
C SER A 507 -1.57 35.74 -32.50
N SER A 508 -0.87 36.85 -32.68
CA SER A 508 -1.39 38.23 -32.55
C SER A 508 -2.55 38.57 -33.51
N ASP A 509 -3.02 37.64 -34.34
CA ASP A 509 -4.12 37.84 -35.29
C ASP A 509 -5.53 37.66 -34.69
N ARG A 510 -5.68 37.16 -33.46
CA ARG A 510 -7.00 36.99 -32.82
C ARG A 510 -7.52 38.22 -32.06
N ALA A 511 -6.70 39.25 -31.87
CA ALA A 511 -7.10 40.48 -31.16
C ALA A 511 -7.88 41.49 -32.02
N ASN A 512 -7.90 41.35 -33.36
CA ASN A 512 -8.51 42.34 -34.28
C ASN A 512 -9.83 41.89 -34.94
N LYS A 513 -10.54 40.89 -34.38
CA LYS A 513 -11.83 40.40 -34.90
C LYS A 513 -13.00 40.49 -33.91
N ALA A 514 -12.91 41.36 -32.91
CA ALA A 514 -13.99 41.58 -31.93
C ALA A 514 -14.50 43.03 -31.86
N ASP A 515 -14.26 43.86 -32.89
CA ASP A 515 -14.91 45.16 -33.04
C ASP A 515 -15.61 45.27 -34.41
N GLY A 516 -16.76 44.60 -34.50
CA GLY A 516 -17.70 44.74 -35.60
C GLY A 516 -18.88 45.62 -35.20
N LYS A 517 -18.69 46.93 -35.08
CA LYS A 517 -19.83 47.88 -35.08
C LYS A 517 -20.44 47.96 -36.50
N PRO A 518 -21.78 48.06 -36.62
CA PRO A 518 -22.51 47.72 -37.85
C PRO A 518 -22.39 48.81 -38.92
N LYS A 519 -22.24 48.40 -40.19
CA LYS A 519 -22.29 49.29 -41.35
C LYS A 519 -23.74 49.71 -41.65
N ILE A 520 -24.06 50.97 -41.37
CA ILE A 520 -25.28 51.67 -41.81
C ILE A 520 -25.23 51.80 -43.34
N LYS A 521 -26.28 51.35 -44.04
CA LYS A 521 -26.47 51.64 -45.48
C LYS A 521 -27.18 53.01 -45.62
N PRO A 522 -26.72 53.91 -46.50
CA PRO A 522 -27.42 55.18 -46.75
C PRO A 522 -28.70 54.95 -47.59
N PRO A 523 -29.77 55.75 -47.39
CA PRO A 523 -31.01 55.59 -48.15
C PRO A 523 -30.93 56.27 -49.51
N LEU A 524 -31.63 55.67 -50.47
CA LEU A 524 -31.72 56.07 -51.87
C LEU A 524 -32.85 57.10 -52.09
N LEU A 525 -32.49 58.16 -52.83
CA LEU A 525 -33.32 59.00 -53.74
C LEU A 525 -34.24 60.02 -53.03
N SER A 526 -34.38 61.27 -53.46
CA SER A 526 -34.16 61.94 -54.75
C SER A 526 -34.13 63.46 -54.55
N VAL A 527 -33.40 64.19 -55.40
CA VAL A 527 -33.53 65.65 -55.55
C VAL A 527 -34.34 65.91 -56.83
N ARG A 528 -35.31 66.82 -56.76
CA ARG A 528 -35.55 67.91 -57.75
C ARG A 528 -36.80 68.70 -57.36
N LYS A 529 -36.64 69.94 -56.89
CA LYS A 529 -36.85 71.23 -57.59
C LYS A 529 -38.10 71.89 -56.96
N THR A 530 -38.25 73.19 -56.76
CA THR A 530 -37.56 74.42 -57.20
C THR A 530 -38.07 75.56 -56.31
N LYS A 531 -37.25 76.60 -56.13
CA LYS A 531 -37.61 77.82 -55.38
C LYS A 531 -38.53 78.76 -56.17
N ALA A 532 -39.57 79.26 -55.51
CA ALA A 532 -40.15 80.61 -55.67
C ALA A 532 -41.23 80.79 -54.58
N PHE A 533 -41.60 81.98 -54.10
CA PHE A 533 -40.91 83.19 -53.71
C PHE A 533 -41.89 83.88 -52.73
N SER A 534 -41.38 84.61 -51.73
CA SER A 534 -42.14 85.48 -50.84
C SER A 534 -42.98 86.51 -51.62
N ILE A 535 -44.11 86.97 -51.04
CA ILE A 535 -44.64 88.31 -51.32
C ILE A 535 -44.97 89.02 -50.00
N ARG A 536 -44.35 90.21 -49.86
CA ARG A 536 -44.61 91.38 -48.98
C ARG A 536 -44.30 91.21 -47.48
N SER A 537 -43.68 92.21 -46.84
CA SER A 537 -43.67 93.65 -47.13
C SER A 537 -42.32 94.25 -47.47
#